data_AF-A0A929UCM9-F1
#
_entry.id   AF-A0A929UCM9-F1
#
_cell.length_a   1.000
_cell.length_b   1.000
_cell.length_c   1.000
_cell.angle_alpha   90.00
_cell.angle_beta   90.00
_cell.angle_gamma   90.00
#
_symmetry.space_group_name_H-M   'P 1'
#
loop_
_entity.id
_entity.type
_entity.pdbx_description
1 polymer ?
#
loop_
_entity_poly.entity_id
_entity_poly.type
_entity_poly.pdbx_seq_one_letter_code
_entity_poly.pdbx_strand_id
1 'polypeptide(L)'
;MEDIYHFDHEFRHIILHHIETIEVQMKSIYAYEFTKAYGPLGYLDSKNFTNPTKHKEIIDKANQQKKQRLTHEAYLKHFVNDLHQEIPL
;
A
#
# COMPACT_ATOMS: atom_id res chain seq x y z
N MET A 1 -33.71 -17.18 -14.79
CA MET A 1 -32.25 -17.35 -14.64
C MET A 1 -31.56 -16.00 -14.57
N GLU A 2 -31.95 -15.02 -15.39
CA GLU A 2 -31.43 -13.64 -15.40
C GLU A 2 -31.53 -12.92 -14.04
N ASP A 3 -32.64 -13.09 -13.32
CA ASP A 3 -32.85 -12.44 -12.00
C ASP A 3 -31.84 -12.87 -10.92
N ILE A 4 -31.40 -14.14 -10.95
CA ILE A 4 -30.41 -14.65 -10.00
C ILE A 4 -29.03 -14.06 -10.29
N TYR A 5 -28.68 -13.91 -11.57
CA TYR A 5 -27.41 -13.27 -11.97
C TYR A 5 -27.40 -11.78 -11.64
N HIS A 6 -28.53 -11.08 -11.83
CA HIS A 6 -28.65 -9.68 -11.45
C HIS A 6 -28.52 -9.49 -9.94
N PHE A 7 -29.19 -10.33 -9.15
CA PHE A 7 -29.06 -10.31 -7.69
C PHE A 7 -27.61 -10.56 -7.23
N ASP A 8 -26.94 -11.58 -7.76
CA ASP A 8 -25.54 -11.87 -7.42
C ASP A 8 -24.60 -10.70 -7.78
N HIS A 9 -24.84 -10.05 -8.92
CA HIS A 9 -24.07 -8.88 -9.34
C HIS A 9 -24.21 -7.72 -8.35
N GLU A 10 -25.44 -7.33 -8.02
CA GLU A 10 -25.70 -6.24 -7.09
C GLU A 10 -25.20 -6.58 -5.67
N PHE A 11 -25.38 -7.82 -5.23
CA PHE A 11 -24.87 -8.27 -3.95
C PHE A 11 -23.34 -8.22 -3.89
N ARG A 12 -22.64 -8.68 -4.93
CA ARG A 12 -21.18 -8.58 -5.02
C ARG A 12 -20.73 -7.12 -4.98
N HIS A 13 -21.43 -6.22 -5.66
CA HIS A 13 -21.09 -4.81 -5.65
C HIS A 13 -21.20 -4.19 -4.24
N ILE A 14 -22.28 -4.49 -3.52
CA ILE A 14 -22.48 -4.04 -2.13
C ILE A 14 -21.37 -4.59 -1.23
N ILE A 15 -21.05 -5.88 -1.33
CA ILE A 15 -20.02 -6.51 -0.51
C ILE A 15 -18.64 -5.90 -0.81
N LEU A 16 -18.28 -5.72 -2.08
CA LEU A 16 -17.00 -5.13 -2.47
C LEU A 16 -16.85 -3.70 -1.94
N HIS A 17 -17.91 -2.89 -2.00
CA HIS A 17 -17.90 -1.52 -1.49
C HIS A 17 -17.58 -1.46 0.02
N HIS A 18 -18.19 -2.35 0.81
CA HIS A 18 -17.94 -2.41 2.24
C HIS A 18 -16.56 -2.98 2.57
N ILE A 19 -16.11 -4.01 1.83
CA ILE A 19 -14.76 -4.58 1.98
C ILE A 19 -13.70 -3.53 1.68
N GLU A 20 -13.87 -2.72 0.63
CA GLU A 20 -12.93 -1.64 0.30
C GLU A 20 -12.79 -0.64 1.45
N THR A 21 -13.92 -0.23 2.05
CA THR A 21 -13.93 0.66 3.21
C THR A 21 -13.18 0.06 4.39
N ILE A 22 -13.43 -1.22 4.70
CA ILE A 22 -12.73 -1.94 5.77
C ILE A 22 -11.23 -2.05 5.46
N GLU A 23 -10.86 -2.35 4.21
CA GLU A 23 -9.48 -2.51 3.79
C GLU A 23 -8.69 -1.20 3.96
N VAL A 24 -9.24 -0.06 3.53
CA VAL A 24 -8.61 1.26 3.68
C VAL A 24 -8.41 1.60 5.15
N GLN A 25 -9.43 1.37 5.99
CA GLN A 25 -9.33 1.62 7.43
C GLN A 25 -8.28 0.75 8.10
N MET A 26 -8.29 -0.56 7.82
CA MET A 26 -7.33 -1.50 8.39
C MET A 26 -5.90 -1.14 7.96
N LYS A 27 -5.66 -0.86 6.68
CA LYS A 27 -4.34 -0.44 6.19
C LYS A 27 -3.83 0.83 6.88
N SER A 28 -4.73 1.80 7.09
CA SER A 28 -4.38 3.06 7.77
C SER A 28 -3.99 2.83 9.23
N ILE A 29 -4.76 2.02 9.96
CA ILE A 29 -4.46 1.65 11.35
C ILE A 29 -3.13 0.89 11.43
N TYR A 30 -2.92 -0.10 10.55
CA TYR A 30 -1.67 -0.85 10.51
C TYR A 30 -0.47 0.03 10.20
N ALA A 31 -0.55 0.91 9.19
CA ALA A 31 0.53 1.83 8.86
C ALA A 31 0.86 2.76 10.04
N TYR A 32 -0.16 3.30 10.71
CA TYR A 32 0.03 4.15 11.88
C TYR A 32 0.70 3.42 13.05
N GLU A 33 0.16 2.27 13.47
CA GLU A 33 0.74 1.55 14.61
C GLU A 33 2.14 0.99 14.29
N PHE A 34 2.37 0.57 13.04
CA PHE A 34 3.69 0.12 12.59
C PHE A 34 4.71 1.27 12.59
N THR A 35 4.38 2.43 12.01
CA THR A 35 5.29 3.58 11.97
C THR A 35 5.54 4.17 13.36
N LYS A 36 4.57 4.09 14.26
CA LYS A 36 4.73 4.45 15.67
C LYS A 36 5.72 3.53 16.39
N ALA A 37 5.73 2.23 16.06
CA ALA A 37 6.63 1.25 16.68
C ALA A 37 8.05 1.24 16.08
N TYR A 38 8.17 1.35 14.76
CA TYR A 38 9.42 1.14 14.02
C TYR A 38 9.94 2.39 13.29
N GLY A 39 9.26 3.52 13.42
CA GLY A 39 9.54 4.75 12.71
C GLY A 39 8.98 4.76 11.27
N PRO A 40 8.97 5.94 10.62
CA PRO A 40 8.37 6.14 9.29
C PRO A 40 9.08 5.35 8.17
N LEU A 41 10.34 4.97 8.37
CA LEU A 41 11.14 4.17 7.43
C LEU A 41 11.33 2.72 7.90
N GLY A 42 10.64 2.29 8.95
CA GLY A 42 10.76 0.94 9.51
C GLY A 42 10.43 -0.16 8.52
N TYR A 43 9.68 0.15 7.46
CA TYR A 43 9.35 -0.79 6.40
C TYR A 43 10.56 -1.19 5.54
N LEU A 44 11.67 -0.44 5.59
CA LEU A 44 12.90 -0.77 4.88
C LEU A 44 13.72 -1.86 5.60
N ASP A 45 13.52 -2.05 6.91
CA ASP A 45 14.22 -3.08 7.67
C ASP A 45 13.48 -4.43 7.58
N SER A 46 14.11 -5.40 6.93
CA SER A 46 13.55 -6.74 6.74
C SER A 46 13.37 -7.50 8.06
N LYS A 47 14.07 -7.10 9.14
CA LYS A 47 13.93 -7.72 10.48
C LYS A 47 12.57 -7.43 11.13
N ASN A 48 11.88 -6.38 10.70
CA ASN A 48 10.53 -6.05 11.19
C ASN A 48 9.44 -6.96 10.58
N PHE A 49 9.82 -7.88 9.69
CA PHE A 49 8.91 -8.77 8.98
C PHE A 49 9.30 -10.23 9.17
N THR A 50 8.30 -11.11 9.15
CA THR A 50 8.50 -12.55 9.36
C THR A 50 9.10 -13.27 8.16
N ASN A 51 8.99 -12.70 6.95
CA ASN A 51 9.49 -13.28 5.71
C ASN A 51 10.39 -12.29 4.95
N PRO A 52 11.73 -12.40 5.10
CA PRO A 52 12.68 -11.51 4.44
C PRO A 52 12.66 -11.60 2.90
N THR A 53 12.40 -12.78 2.35
CA THR A 53 12.29 -12.97 0.89
C THR A 53 11.09 -12.20 0.34
N LYS A 54 9.94 -12.33 1.01
CA LYS A 54 8.73 -11.63 0.59
C LYS A 54 8.85 -10.12 0.76
N HIS A 55 9.47 -9.68 1.85
CA HIS A 55 9.80 -8.28 2.08
C HIS A 55 10.61 -7.72 0.91
N LYS A 56 11.70 -8.39 0.52
CA LYS A 56 12.52 -7.99 -0.62
C LYS A 56 11.71 -7.86 -1.91
N GLU A 57 10.87 -8.85 -2.25
CA GLU A 57 10.00 -8.78 -3.43
C GLU A 57 9.09 -7.54 -3.43
N ILE A 58 8.52 -7.20 -2.27
CA ILE A 58 7.63 -6.05 -2.11
C ILE A 58 8.42 -4.75 -2.27
N ILE A 59 9.58 -4.63 -1.64
CA ILE A 59 10.45 -3.44 -1.75
C ILE A 59 10.93 -3.25 -3.18
N ASP A 60 11.35 -4.32 -3.87
CA ASP A 60 11.80 -4.25 -5.25
C ASP A 60 10.66 -3.77 -6.17
N LYS A 61 9.44 -4.30 -5.98
CA LYS A 61 8.25 -3.85 -6.71
C LYS A 61 7.91 -2.38 -6.43
N ALA A 62 7.96 -1.96 -5.16
CA ALA A 62 7.71 -0.57 -4.78
C ALA A 62 8.75 0.38 -5.40
N ASN A 63 10.03 0.00 -5.41
CA ASN A 63 11.10 0.76 -6.05
C ASN A 63 10.92 0.87 -7.57
N GLN A 64 10.46 -0.19 -8.23
CA GLN A 64 10.14 -0.15 -9.65
C GLN A 64 9.00 0.85 -9.93
N GLN A 65 7.93 0.83 -9.12
CA GLN A 65 6.81 1.77 -9.24
C GLN A 65 7.25 3.21 -8.95
N LYS A 66 8.06 3.43 -7.91
CA LYS A 66 8.67 4.73 -7.57
C LYS A 66 9.41 5.31 -8.78
N LYS A 67 10.28 4.51 -9.42
CA LYS A 67 11.03 4.93 -10.62
C LYS A 67 10.11 5.28 -11.80
N GLN A 68 9.09 4.46 -12.07
CA GLN A 68 8.15 4.68 -13.17
C GLN A 68 7.32 5.96 -12.99
N ARG A 69 6.99 6.32 -11.74
CA ARG A 69 6.09 7.44 -11.42
C ARG A 69 6.83 8.73 -11.08
N LEU A 70 8.14 8.67 -10.82
CA LEU A 70 8.97 9.81 -10.39
C LEU A 70 8.84 11.04 -11.31
N THR A 71 8.72 10.82 -12.62
CA THR A 71 8.58 11.92 -13.59
C THR A 71 7.25 12.66 -13.51
N HIS A 72 6.21 12.03 -12.94
CA HIS A 72 4.83 12.53 -12.95
C HIS A 72 4.32 12.91 -11.56
N GLU A 73 4.87 12.36 -10.48
CA GLU A 73 4.39 12.63 -9.11
C GLU A 73 5.27 13.65 -8.40
N ALA A 74 4.69 14.80 -8.03
CA ALA A 74 5.43 15.92 -7.43
C ALA A 74 6.05 15.58 -6.07
N TYR A 75 5.34 14.83 -5.21
CA TYR A 75 5.89 14.41 -3.92
C TYR A 75 7.10 13.49 -4.09
N LEU A 76 7.07 12.57 -5.07
CA LEU A 76 8.22 11.72 -5.37
C LEU A 76 9.44 12.55 -5.76
N LYS A 77 9.27 13.54 -6.62
CA LYS A 77 10.36 14.45 -6.99
C LYS A 77 10.93 15.17 -5.78
N HIS A 78 10.06 15.66 -4.91
CA HIS A 78 10.48 16.37 -3.73
C HIS A 78 11.35 15.51 -2.80
N PHE A 79 10.88 14.30 -2.46
CA PHE A 79 11.64 13.40 -1.59
C PHE A 79 12.93 12.88 -2.24
N VAL A 80 12.86 12.49 -3.52
CA VAL A 80 13.99 11.84 -4.19
C VAL A 80 15.04 12.84 -4.68
N ASN A 81 14.62 13.94 -5.32
CA ASN A 81 15.53 14.87 -5.99
C ASN A 81 15.93 16.06 -5.10
N ASP A 82 15.01 16.60 -4.31
CA ASP A 82 15.31 17.78 -3.48
C ASP A 82 15.90 17.32 -2.14
N LEU A 83 15.19 16.42 -1.45
CA LEU A 83 15.57 15.97 -0.11
C LEU A 83 16.59 14.84 -0.10
N HIS A 84 16.71 14.08 -1.20
CA HIS A 84 17.55 12.87 -1.27
C HIS A 84 17.22 11.86 -0.16
N GLN A 85 15.93 11.70 0.15
CA GLN A 85 15.39 10.87 1.21
C GLN A 85 14.47 9.77 0.67
N GLU A 86 14.27 8.74 1.49
CA GLU A 86 13.24 7.73 1.22
C GLU A 86 11.84 8.23 1.58
N ILE A 87 10.84 7.57 1.02
CA ILE A 87 9.43 7.95 1.20
C ILE A 87 8.94 7.34 2.52
N PRO A 88 8.41 8.15 3.46
CA PRO A 88 7.82 7.61 4.69
C PRO A 88 6.55 6.81 4.38
N LEU A 89 6.31 5.75 5.17
CA LEU A 89 5.06 4.98 5.15
C LEU A 89 3.88 5.77 5.73
#